data_AF-A0A445BIL1-F1
#
_entry.id   AF-A0A445BIL1-F1
#
_cell.length_a   1.000
_cell.length_b   1.000
_cell.length_c   1.000
_cell.angle_alpha   90.00
_cell.angle_beta   90.00
_cell.angle_gamma   90.00
#
_symmetry.space_group_name_H-M   'P 1'
#
loop_
_entity.id
_entity.type
_entity.pdbx_description
1 polymer ?
#
loop_
_entity_poly.entity_id
_entity_poly.type
_entity_poly.pdbx_seq_one_letter_code
_entity_poly.pdbx_strand_id
1 'polypeptide(L)' 'MEVEIWDVDTQSMHSLVFKRWGSSRSYVFMANWIKDFVKRRSLNSGHEIGFHWDPYANRFDFSVLKAATEEDFSN' A
#
# COMPACT_ATOMS: atom_id res chain seq x y z
N MET A 1 5.40 13.71 -4.99
CA MET A 1 4.03 14.10 -5.38
C MET A 1 3.09 13.44 -4.40
N GLU A 2 2.11 14.15 -3.88
CA GLU A 2 1.06 13.51 -3.08
C GLU A 2 0.08 12.80 -4.02
N VAL A 3 -0.31 11.59 -3.67
CA VAL A 3 -1.26 10.78 -4.45
C VAL A 3 -2.35 10.25 -3.53
N GLU A 4 -3.57 10.26 -4.04
CA GLU A 4 -4.72 9.69 -3.36
C GLU A 4 -4.77 8.18 -3.55
N ILE A 5 -5.05 7.49 -2.46
CA ILE A 5 -5.13 6.04 -2.40
C ILE A 5 -6.41 5.66 -1.67
N TRP A 6 -7.28 4.95 -2.38
CA TRP A 6 -8.53 4.42 -1.88
C TRP A 6 -8.35 2.98 -1.41
N ASP A 7 -8.53 2.75 -0.11
CA ASP A 7 -8.58 1.41 0.45
C ASP A 7 -9.97 0.82 0.20
N VAL A 8 -10.05 -0.12 -0.75
CA VAL A 8 -11.32 -0.71 -1.21
C VAL A 8 -11.98 -1.54 -0.12
N ASP A 9 -11.17 -2.26 0.67
CA ASP A 9 -11.65 -3.17 1.72
C ASP A 9 -12.35 -2.41 2.86
N THR A 10 -11.84 -1.22 3.19
CA THR A 10 -12.34 -0.40 4.31
C THR A 10 -13.11 0.83 3.87
N GLN A 11 -13.23 1.06 2.56
CA GLN A 11 -13.87 2.21 1.95
C GLN A 11 -13.36 3.54 2.53
N SER A 12 -12.03 3.70 2.60
CA SER A 12 -11.41 4.89 3.17
C SER A 12 -10.35 5.49 2.25
N MET A 13 -10.33 6.82 2.16
CA MET A 13 -9.35 7.57 1.36
C MET A 13 -8.16 8.00 2.21
N HIS A 14 -6.96 7.82 1.67
CA HIS A 14 -5.70 8.22 2.30
C HIS A 14 -4.78 8.90 1.29
N SER A 15 -3.80 9.64 1.78
CA SER A 15 -2.81 10.31 0.93
C SER A 15 -1.40 9.88 1.27
N LEU A 16 -0.61 9.52 0.25
CA LEU A 16 0.80 9.17 0.38
C LEU A 16 1.68 10.04 -0.49
N VAL A 17 2.96 10.17 -0.10
CA VAL A 17 3.96 10.79 -0.97
C VAL A 17 4.55 9.72 -1.88
N PHE A 18 4.26 9.81 -3.18
CA PHE A 18 4.91 9.01 -4.21
C PHE A 18 6.17 9.72 -4.71
N LYS A 19 7.31 9.03 -4.63
CA LYS A 19 8.62 9.56 -5.02
C LYS A 19 9.47 8.48 -5.67
N ARG A 20 10.25 8.88 -6.68
CA ARG A 20 11.36 8.07 -7.19
C ARG A 20 12.61 8.31 -6.36
N TRP A 21 13.19 7.25 -5.80
CA TRP A 21 14.46 7.31 -5.10
C TRP A 21 15.60 7.17 -6.12
N GLY A 22 16.40 8.22 -6.28
CA GLY A 22 17.43 8.30 -7.33
C GLY A 22 18.52 7.22 -7.22
N SER A 23 18.98 6.90 -6.00
CA SER A 23 20.07 5.95 -5.78
C SER A 23 19.71 4.51 -6.15
N SER A 24 18.51 4.04 -5.80
CA SER A 24 18.04 2.69 -6.15
C SER A 24 17.31 2.62 -7.49
N ARG A 25 16.95 3.77 -8.06
CA ARG A 25 16.05 3.92 -9.22
C ARG A 25 14.65 3.33 -8.98
N SER A 26 14.27 3.07 -7.73
CA SER A 26 12.97 2.53 -7.34
C SER A 26 11.95 3.65 -7.06
N TYR A 27 10.67 3.30 -7.11
CA TYR A 27 9.59 4.16 -6.65
C TYR A 27 9.15 3.71 -5.25
N VAL A 28 8.85 4.69 -4.39
CA VAL A 28 8.47 4.43 -3.01
C VAL A 28 7.26 5.27 -2.62
N PHE A 29 6.39 4.68 -1.81
CA PHE A 29 5.38 5.40 -1.04
C PHE A 29 5.94 5.74 0.34
N MET A 30 5.78 7.00 0.76
CA MET A 30 6.31 7.52 2.02
C MET A 30 5.26 8.37 2.77
N ALA A 31 5.70 9.06 3.82
CA ALA A 31 4.88 9.83 4.75
C ALA A 31 3.95 8.93 5.55
N ASN A 32 2.64 8.98 5.30
CA ASN A 32 1.64 8.29 6.11
C ASN A 32 1.58 6.78 5.89
N TRP A 33 2.45 6.21 5.04
CA TRP A 33 2.48 4.77 4.74
C TRP A 33 2.40 3.88 5.98
N ILE A 34 3.27 4.15 6.97
CA ILE A 34 3.32 3.34 8.19
C ILE A 34 2.04 3.50 9.02
N LYS A 35 1.50 4.71 9.12
CA LYS A 35 0.34 5.02 9.96
C LYS A 35 -0.95 4.50 9.34
N ASP A 36 -1.20 4.88 8.09
CA ASP A 36 -2.51 4.76 7.45
C ASP A 36 -2.66 3.43 6.69
N PHE A 37 -1.56 2.71 6.42
CA PHE A 37 -1.61 1.40 5.76
C PHE A 37 -1.07 0.32 6.67
N VAL A 38 0.21 0.39 7.07
CA VAL A 38 0.85 -0.69 7.83
C VAL A 38 0.17 -0.91 9.19
N LYS A 39 0.04 0.12 10.02
CA LYS A 39 -0.57 0.01 11.35
C LYS A 39 -2.08 -0.17 11.28
N ARG A 40 -2.79 0.64 10.49
CA ARG A 40 -4.26 0.59 10.39
C ARG A 40 -4.76 -0.76 9.85
N ARG A 41 -4.06 -1.35 8.88
CA ARG A 41 -4.43 -2.65 8.27
C ARG A 41 -3.69 -3.83 8.92
N SER A 42 -2.92 -3.59 9.98
CA SER A 42 -2.10 -4.60 10.65
C SER A 42 -1.27 -5.44 9.66
N LEU A 43 -0.62 -4.77 8.70
CA LEU A 43 0.20 -5.44 7.70
C LEU A 43 1.48 -5.96 8.34
N ASN A 44 1.76 -7.22 8.10
CA ASN A 44 2.98 -7.88 8.53
C ASN A 44 3.78 -8.36 7.33
N SER A 45 5.06 -8.67 7.53
CA SER A 45 5.86 -9.38 6.54
C SER A 45 5.13 -10.65 6.08
N GLY A 46 5.16 -10.94 4.78
CA GLY A 46 4.41 -12.06 4.19
C GLY A 46 2.98 -11.71 3.75
N HIS A 47 2.42 -10.56 4.17
CA HIS A 47 1.18 -10.07 3.55
C HIS A 47 1.43 -9.65 2.11
N GLU A 48 0.52 -10.04 1.23
CA GLU A 48 0.48 -9.55 -0.15
C GLU A 48 -0.55 -8.43 -0.25
N ILE A 49 -0.14 -7.32 -0.87
CA ILE A 49 -0.98 -6.15 -1.11
C ILE A 49 -1.02 -5.81 -2.58
N GLY A 50 -2.16 -5.30 -3.04
CA GLY A 50 -2.37 -4.83 -4.40
C GLY A 50 -2.47 -3.32 -4.45
N PHE A 51 -1.89 -2.74 -5.51
CA PHE A 51 -2.20 -1.38 -5.95
C PHE A 51 -2.61 -1.45 -7.41
N HIS A 52 -3.77 -0.87 -7.73
CA HIS A 52 -4.16 -0.65 -9.12
C HIS A 52 -4.41 0.83 -9.36
N TRP A 53 -4.13 1.29 -10.57
CA TRP A 53 -4.53 2.63 -11.00
C TRP A 53 -5.96 2.56 -11.52
N ASP A 54 -6.87 3.36 -10.97
CA ASP A 54 -8.20 3.57 -11.54
C ASP A 54 -8.17 4.83 -12.42
N PRO A 55 -8.24 4.71 -13.76
CA PRO A 55 -8.23 5.86 -14.64
C PRO A 55 -9.53 6.68 -14.58
N TYR A 56 -10.64 6.10 -14.11
CA TYR A 56 -11.93 6.80 -14.03
C TYR A 56 -12.00 7.69 -12.77
N ALA A 57 -11.47 7.20 -11.65
CA ALA A 57 -11.38 7.97 -10.41
C ALA A 57 -10.07 8.76 -10.27
N ASN A 58 -9.11 8.57 -11.18
CA ASN A 58 -7.79 9.22 -11.19
C ASN A 58 -7.02 9.05 -9.87
N ARG A 59 -7.09 7.84 -9.30
CA ARG A 59 -6.48 7.49 -8.01
C ARG A 59 -5.93 6.07 -8.01
N PHE A 60 -5.13 5.75 -7.00
CA PHE A 60 -4.79 4.35 -6.73
C PHE A 60 -5.87 3.70 -5.87
N ASP A 61 -6.20 2.47 -6.19
CA ASP A 61 -7.00 1.60 -5.34
C ASP A 61 -6.08 0.57 -4.68
N PHE A 62 -6.31 0.31 -3.40
CA PHE A 62 -5.51 -0.53 -2.54
C PHE A 62 -6.37 -1.63 -1.90
N SER A 63 -5.82 -2.83 -1.80
CA SER A 63 -6.43 -3.95 -1.07
C SER A 63 -5.36 -4.91 -0.53
N VAL A 64 -5.69 -5.63 0.55
CA VAL A 64 -4.87 -6.74 1.05
C VAL A 64 -5.32 -8.03 0.37
N LEU A 65 -4.46 -8.60 -0.47
CA LEU A 65 -4.80 -9.75 -1.32
C LEU A 65 -4.64 -11.09 -0.60
N LYS A 66 -3.58 -11.23 0.20
CA LYS A 66 -3.29 -12.44 0.98
C LYS A 66 -2.79 -12.02 2.37
N ALA A 67 -3.39 -12.62 3.41
CA ALA A 67 -2.87 -12.53 4.77
C ALA A 67 -1.68 -13.49 4.94
N ALA A 68 -0.75 -13.15 5.83
CA ALA A 68 0.36 -14.05 6.14
C ALA A 68 -0.22 -15.27 6.83
N THR A 69 0.21 -16.42 6.35
CA THR A 69 -0.11 -17.72 6.91
C THR A 69 1.10 -18.23 7.70
N GLU A 70 0.87 -19.13 8.67
CA GLU A 70 1.96 -19.72 9.47
C GLU A 70 3.00 -20.45 8.58
N GLU A 71 2.58 -20.94 7.42
CA GLU A 71 3.44 -21.53 6.39
C GLU A 71 4.46 -20.54 5.82
N ASP A 72 4.14 -19.24 5.73
CA ASP A 72 5.03 -18.21 5.18
C ASP A 72 6.25 -17.93 6.10
N PHE A 73 6.22 -18.40 7.34
CA PHE A 73 7.30 -18.24 8.34
C PHE A 73 7.99 -19.56 8.71
N SER A 74 7.56 -20.67 8.13
CA SER A 74 8.11 -22.00 8.38
C SER A 74 9.26 -22.25 7.40
N ASN A 75 10.51 -22.10 7.86
CA ASN A 75 11.74 -22.44 7.12
C ASN A 75 12.24 -23.84 7.49
#